data_AF-A0A1F4Z5K2-F1
#
_entry.id   AF-A0A1F4Z5K2-F1
#
_cell.length_a   1.000
_cell.length_b   1.000
_cell.length_c   1.000
_cell.angle_alpha   90.00
_cell.angle_beta   90.00
_cell.angle_gamma   90.00
#
_symmetry.space_group_name_H-M   'P 1'
#
loop_
_entity.id
_entity.type
_entity.pdbx_description
1 polymer ?
#
loop_
_entity_poly.entity_id
_entity_poly.type
_entity_poly.pdbx_seq_one_letter_code
_entity_poly.pdbx_strand_id
1 'polypeptide(L)'
;MDYTQELLALFRQHLLDQSVSPNTLKNYLSDLRVFINFVTSQFHPLSRENLSTITLPDVTAKYQQYLSAVNPSATVKRRLSSLRHFTEFCAQTGLISPPAPASAVSPAPSPFTPNITPPPSIQPEPPPPPPAPVPPPEVQPLPESPSSPSANFNLIKLLPEVFPGPAPKISSPIPPVFVYVILMLIFILSFFATYFLLQ
;
A
#
# COMPACT_ATOMS: atom_id res chain seq x y z
N MET A 1 -7.22 20.92 -10.91
CA MET A 1 -7.76 19.55 -10.78
C MET A 1 -6.62 18.65 -10.32
N ASP A 2 -6.83 17.85 -9.29
CA ASP A 2 -5.83 16.88 -8.82
C ASP A 2 -5.83 15.68 -9.78
N TYR A 3 -4.78 15.56 -10.60
CA TYR A 3 -4.62 14.49 -11.61
C TYR A 3 -4.69 13.09 -10.99
N THR A 4 -4.25 12.93 -9.73
CA THR A 4 -4.32 11.64 -9.05
C THR A 4 -5.77 11.22 -8.77
N GLN A 5 -6.67 12.17 -8.48
CA GLN A 5 -8.10 11.89 -8.32
C GLN A 5 -8.75 11.51 -9.65
N GLU A 6 -8.34 12.16 -10.75
CA GLU A 6 -8.80 11.80 -12.09
C GLU A 6 -8.40 10.36 -12.43
N LEU A 7 -7.15 9.97 -12.19
CA LEU A 7 -6.68 8.59 -12.37
C LEU A 7 -7.46 7.59 -11.51
N LEU A 8 -7.70 7.90 -10.24
CA LEU A 8 -8.48 7.04 -9.34
C LEU A 8 -9.93 6.89 -9.82
N ALA A 9 -10.54 7.95 -10.35
CA ALA A 9 -11.89 7.91 -10.89
C ALA A 9 -11.96 7.06 -12.17
N LEU A 10 -11.02 7.23 -13.09
CA LEU A 10 -10.94 6.43 -14.32
C LEU A 10 -10.70 4.95 -14.02
N PHE A 11 -9.76 4.64 -13.12
CA PHE A 11 -9.50 3.26 -12.72
C PHE A 11 -10.69 2.64 -11.97
N ARG A 12 -11.39 3.43 -11.15
CA ARG A 12 -12.65 2.99 -10.52
C ARG A 12 -13.69 2.60 -11.56
N GLN A 13 -13.88 3.42 -12.60
CA GLN A 13 -14.84 3.13 -13.66
C GLN A 13 -14.48 1.83 -14.39
N HIS A 14 -13.20 1.67 -14.76
CA HIS A 14 -12.72 0.43 -15.37
C HIS A 14 -13.00 -0.83 -14.53
N LEU A 15 -12.80 -0.76 -13.21
CA LEU A 15 -13.11 -1.87 -12.30
C LEU A 15 -14.62 -2.16 -12.20
N LEU A 16 -15.46 -1.12 -12.26
CA LEU A 16 -16.91 -1.28 -12.30
C LEU A 16 -17.37 -1.96 -13.60
N ASP A 17 -16.77 -1.59 -14.74
CA ASP A 17 -17.05 -2.20 -16.04
C ASP A 17 -16.66 -3.70 -16.04
N GLN A 18 -15.64 -4.07 -15.26
CA GLN A 18 -15.24 -5.46 -15.00
C GLN A 18 -16.11 -6.20 -13.97
N SER A 19 -17.15 -5.56 -13.42
CA SER A 19 -18.08 -6.15 -12.45
C SER A 19 -17.40 -6.71 -11.19
N VAL A 20 -16.31 -6.09 -10.73
CA VAL A 20 -15.65 -6.53 -9.49
C VAL A 20 -16.54 -6.30 -8.27
N SER A 21 -16.41 -7.15 -7.25
CA SER A 21 -17.19 -6.98 -6.01
C SER A 21 -16.91 -5.64 -5.31
N PRO A 22 -17.85 -5.08 -4.52
CA PRO A 22 -17.63 -3.82 -3.81
C PRO A 22 -16.42 -3.84 -2.87
N ASN A 23 -16.14 -4.99 -2.25
CA ASN A 23 -14.96 -5.16 -1.38
C ASN A 23 -13.68 -5.15 -2.20
N THR A 24 -13.68 -5.86 -3.33
CA THR A 24 -12.56 -5.89 -4.28
C THR A 24 -12.26 -4.48 -4.82
N LEU A 25 -13.30 -3.73 -5.20
CA LEU A 25 -13.17 -2.34 -5.65
C LEU A 25 -12.48 -1.45 -4.60
N LYS A 26 -12.97 -1.48 -3.36
CA LYS A 26 -12.38 -0.71 -2.24
C LYS A 26 -10.92 -1.09 -2.01
N ASN A 27 -10.62 -2.38 -2.05
CA ASN A 27 -9.28 -2.90 -1.87
C ASN A 27 -8.31 -2.41 -2.96
N TYR A 28 -8.70 -2.49 -4.24
CA TYR A 28 -7.90 -1.98 -5.35
C TYR A 28 -7.64 -0.48 -5.25
N LEU A 29 -8.67 0.33 -4.98
CA LEU A 29 -8.51 1.78 -4.85
C LEU A 29 -7.66 2.16 -3.64
N SER A 30 -7.82 1.46 -2.51
CA SER A 30 -6.99 1.69 -1.33
C SER A 30 -5.53 1.36 -1.59
N ASP A 31 -5.25 0.30 -2.36
CA ASP A 31 -3.88 -0.10 -2.68
C ASP A 31 -3.23 0.86 -3.65
N LEU A 32 -3.99 1.31 -4.64
CA LEU A 32 -3.51 2.31 -5.59
C LEU A 32 -3.18 3.65 -4.90
N ARG A 33 -3.98 4.09 -3.92
CA ARG A 33 -3.65 5.28 -3.12
C ARG A 33 -2.33 5.15 -2.36
N VAL A 34 -2.06 3.97 -1.78
CA VAL A 34 -0.78 3.71 -1.10
C VAL A 34 0.38 3.79 -2.07
N PHE A 35 0.23 3.24 -3.27
CA PHE A 35 1.22 3.35 -4.33
C PHE A 35 1.44 4.81 -4.77
N ILE A 36 0.37 5.55 -5.06
CA ILE A 36 0.47 6.97 -5.46
C ILE A 36 1.19 7.80 -4.39
N ASN A 37 0.84 7.58 -3.11
CA ASN A 37 1.50 8.26 -2.00
C ASN A 37 2.99 7.90 -1.91
N PHE A 38 3.34 6.63 -2.10
CA PHE A 38 4.73 6.18 -2.16
C PHE A 38 5.49 6.88 -3.31
N VAL A 39 4.94 6.89 -4.52
CA VAL A 39 5.57 7.53 -5.68
C VAL A 39 5.77 9.03 -5.44
N THR A 40 4.72 9.70 -4.94
CA THR A 40 4.76 11.14 -4.66
C THR A 40 5.78 11.49 -3.58
N SER A 41 6.02 10.58 -2.62
CA SER A 41 6.98 10.81 -1.52
C SER A 41 8.43 10.52 -1.90
N GLN A 42 8.67 9.56 -2.80
CA GLN A 42 10.01 9.07 -3.15
C GLN A 42 10.53 9.58 -4.49
N PHE A 43 9.64 10.06 -5.35
CA PHE A 43 9.93 10.52 -6.69
C PHE A 43 9.22 11.87 -6.94
N HIS A 44 8.60 12.02 -8.11
CA HIS A 44 7.81 13.18 -8.47
C HIS A 44 6.32 12.85 -8.34
N PRO A 45 5.47 13.82 -7.98
CA PRO A 45 4.02 13.67 -8.06
C PRO A 45 3.61 13.20 -9.45
N LEU A 46 2.65 12.26 -9.52
CA LEU A 46 2.13 11.78 -10.79
C LEU A 46 1.45 12.94 -11.55
N SER A 47 1.80 13.06 -12.81
CA SER A 47 1.25 14.01 -13.77
C SER A 47 1.05 13.31 -15.12
N ARG A 48 0.39 13.99 -16.05
CA ARG A 48 0.06 13.42 -17.37
C ARG A 48 1.31 13.05 -18.15
N GLU A 49 2.38 13.83 -18.02
CA GLU A 49 3.65 13.63 -18.73
C GLU A 49 4.55 12.56 -18.10
N ASN A 50 4.38 12.23 -16.82
CA ASN A 50 5.29 11.33 -16.10
C ASN A 50 4.65 10.01 -15.66
N LEU A 51 3.42 9.70 -16.09
CA LEU A 51 2.72 8.48 -15.71
C LEU A 51 3.49 7.21 -16.07
N SER A 52 4.28 7.23 -17.15
CA SER A 52 5.17 6.12 -17.54
C SER A 52 6.17 5.72 -16.45
N THR A 53 6.44 6.59 -15.46
CA THR A 53 7.25 6.28 -14.29
C THR A 53 6.75 5.05 -13.53
N ILE A 54 5.45 4.73 -13.58
CA ILE A 54 4.89 3.58 -12.87
C ILE A 54 5.36 2.23 -13.41
N THR A 55 5.82 2.16 -14.67
CA THR A 55 6.31 0.92 -15.30
C THR A 55 7.82 0.77 -15.22
N LEU A 56 8.54 1.77 -14.69
CA LEU A 56 9.98 1.66 -14.52
C LEU A 56 10.31 0.52 -13.54
N PRO A 57 11.25 -0.39 -13.91
CA PRO A 57 11.64 -1.49 -13.05
C PRO A 57 12.16 -1.01 -11.68
N ASP A 58 12.88 0.11 -11.65
CA ASP A 58 13.42 0.69 -10.42
C ASP A 58 12.30 1.14 -9.45
N VAL A 59 11.24 1.76 -9.97
CA VAL A 59 10.08 2.18 -9.17
C VAL A 59 9.34 0.97 -8.60
N THR A 60 9.13 -0.05 -9.43
CA THR A 60 8.45 -1.29 -9.01
C THR A 60 9.28 -2.04 -7.95
N ALA A 61 10.60 -2.15 -8.14
CA ALA A 61 11.50 -2.81 -7.20
C ALA A 61 11.55 -2.07 -5.85
N LYS A 62 11.70 -0.75 -5.87
CA LYS A 62 11.67 0.08 -4.65
C LYS A 62 10.34 0.00 -3.92
N TYR A 63 9.23 -0.01 -4.65
CA TYR A 63 7.90 -0.19 -4.05
C TYR A 63 7.76 -1.57 -3.40
N GLN A 64 8.19 -2.64 -4.07
CA GLN A 64 8.17 -3.99 -3.49
C GLN A 64 9.03 -4.08 -2.22
N GLN A 65 10.22 -3.47 -2.22
CA GLN A 65 11.08 -3.40 -1.03
C GLN A 65 10.39 -2.66 0.11
N TYR A 66 9.82 -1.48 -0.17
CA TYR A 66 9.05 -0.69 0.80
C TYR A 66 7.90 -1.52 1.40
N LEU A 67 7.12 -2.18 0.55
CA LEU A 67 5.99 -3.00 1.01
C LEU A 67 6.45 -4.15 1.91
N SER A 68 7.54 -4.82 1.54
CA SER A 68 8.08 -5.98 2.28
C SER A 68 8.64 -5.59 3.64
N ALA A 69 9.11 -4.35 3.81
CA ALA A 69 9.62 -3.84 5.07
C ALA A 69 8.52 -3.56 6.11
N VAL A 70 7.31 -3.19 5.67
CA VAL A 70 6.26 -2.67 6.56
C VAL A 70 4.96 -3.46 6.54
N ASN A 71 4.82 -4.48 5.69
CA ASN A 71 3.60 -5.28 5.56
C ASN A 71 3.89 -6.79 5.57
N PRO A 72 2.93 -7.62 6.04
CA PRO A 72 3.01 -9.06 5.88
C PRO A 72 2.90 -9.48 4.40
N SER A 73 3.47 -10.63 4.07
CA SER A 73 3.60 -11.13 2.69
C SER A 73 2.27 -11.21 1.92
N ALA A 74 1.16 -11.56 2.59
CA ALA A 74 -0.17 -11.57 1.98
C ALA A 74 -0.60 -10.18 1.49
N THR A 75 -0.36 -9.14 2.29
CA THR A 75 -0.66 -7.74 1.93
C THR A 75 0.26 -7.26 0.81
N VAL A 76 1.54 -7.63 0.82
CA VAL A 76 2.49 -7.32 -0.27
C VAL A 76 1.98 -7.87 -1.59
N LYS A 77 1.63 -9.18 -1.63
CA LYS A 77 1.09 -9.82 -2.83
C LYS A 77 -0.17 -9.14 -3.35
N ARG A 78 -1.11 -8.81 -2.45
CA ARG A 78 -2.35 -8.10 -2.80
C ARG A 78 -2.07 -6.74 -3.45
N ARG A 79 -1.22 -5.92 -2.84
CA ARG A 79 -0.87 -4.59 -3.35
C ARG A 79 -0.13 -4.64 -4.68
N LEU A 80 0.79 -5.60 -4.85
CA LEU A 80 1.48 -5.81 -6.12
C LEU A 80 0.53 -6.28 -7.23
N SER A 81 -0.46 -7.11 -6.90
CA SER A 81 -1.53 -7.48 -7.84
C SER A 81 -2.36 -6.25 -8.25
N SER A 82 -2.74 -5.39 -7.29
CA SER A 82 -3.42 -4.12 -7.59
C SER A 82 -2.60 -3.21 -8.51
N LEU A 83 -1.29 -3.11 -8.28
CA LEU A 83 -0.41 -2.34 -9.15
C LEU A 83 -0.40 -2.91 -10.58
N ARG A 84 -0.33 -4.23 -10.75
CA ARG A 84 -0.36 -4.87 -12.08
C ARG A 84 -1.66 -4.55 -12.83
N HIS A 85 -2.81 -4.70 -12.17
CA HIS A 85 -4.09 -4.35 -12.77
C HIS A 85 -4.15 -2.88 -13.18
N PHE A 86 -3.62 -1.98 -12.35
CA PHE A 86 -3.54 -0.56 -12.69
C PHE A 86 -2.63 -0.29 -13.90
N THR A 87 -1.44 -0.91 -13.96
CA THR A 87 -0.53 -0.75 -15.10
C THR A 87 -1.13 -1.29 -16.40
N GLU A 88 -1.87 -2.40 -16.31
CA GLU A 88 -2.57 -2.98 -17.45
C GLU A 88 -3.69 -2.04 -17.94
N PHE A 89 -4.50 -1.52 -17.01
CA PHE A 89 -5.49 -0.49 -17.32
C PHE A 89 -4.85 0.70 -18.05
N CYS A 90 -3.75 1.25 -17.52
CA CYS A 90 -3.08 2.38 -18.16
C CYS A 90 -2.59 2.06 -19.57
N ALA A 91 -2.12 0.83 -19.82
CA ALA A 91 -1.70 0.40 -21.14
C ALA A 91 -2.89 0.23 -22.10
N GLN A 92 -4.00 -0.36 -21.62
CA GLN A 92 -5.22 -0.56 -22.42
C GLN A 92 -5.88 0.76 -22.82
N THR A 93 -5.85 1.77 -21.96
CA THR A 93 -6.44 3.08 -22.25
C THR A 93 -5.47 4.04 -22.95
N GLY A 94 -4.26 3.58 -23.32
CA GLY A 94 -3.24 4.42 -23.97
C GLY A 94 -2.71 5.55 -23.08
N LEU A 95 -2.89 5.46 -21.76
CA LEU A 95 -2.34 6.43 -20.80
C LEU A 95 -0.82 6.25 -20.62
N ILE A 96 -0.34 5.04 -20.82
CA ILE A 96 1.08 4.74 -20.96
C ILE A 96 1.28 3.92 -22.23
N SER A 97 2.42 4.12 -22.89
CA SER A 97 2.82 3.20 -23.94
C SER A 97 3.02 1.82 -23.31
N PRO A 98 2.46 0.74 -23.87
CA PRO A 98 2.75 -0.60 -23.37
C PRO A 98 4.27 -0.80 -23.35
N PRO A 99 4.83 -1.44 -22.31
CA PRO A 99 6.25 -1.75 -22.27
C PRO A 99 6.59 -2.48 -23.57
N ALA A 100 7.57 -1.94 -24.31
CA ALA A 100 7.94 -2.42 -25.63
C ALA A 100 8.02 -3.96 -25.61
N PRO A 101 7.36 -4.67 -26.55
CA PRO A 101 7.38 -6.12 -26.56
C PRO A 101 8.82 -6.56 -26.83
N ALA A 102 9.46 -7.15 -25.82
CA ALA A 102 10.63 -7.99 -26.08
C ALA A 102 10.15 -9.17 -26.93
N SER A 103 10.35 -9.03 -28.25
CA SER A 103 10.14 -10.02 -29.30
C SER A 103 8.68 -10.29 -29.72
N ALA A 104 8.50 -10.21 -31.04
CA ALA A 104 7.34 -10.68 -31.77
C ALA A 104 7.06 -12.17 -31.48
N VAL A 105 6.00 -12.43 -30.71
CA VAL A 105 5.22 -13.67 -30.79
C VAL A 105 3.75 -13.25 -30.71
N SER A 106 2.97 -13.72 -31.67
CA SER A 106 1.59 -13.37 -32.01
C SER A 106 0.63 -13.15 -30.82
N PRO A 107 -0.40 -12.28 -30.98
CA PRO A 107 -1.48 -12.17 -30.02
C PRO A 107 -2.42 -13.35 -30.23
N ALA A 108 -2.21 -14.44 -29.50
CA ALA A 108 -3.32 -15.35 -29.23
C ALA A 108 -4.22 -14.63 -28.22
N PRO A 109 -5.53 -14.46 -28.51
CA PRO A 109 -6.45 -13.97 -27.49
C PRO A 109 -6.42 -15.02 -26.38
N SER A 110 -5.84 -14.67 -25.24
CA SER A 110 -5.99 -15.48 -24.05
C SER A 110 -7.43 -15.26 -23.59
N PRO A 111 -8.33 -16.27 -23.67
CA PRO A 111 -9.53 -16.23 -22.87
C PRO A 111 -9.04 -16.30 -21.42
N PHE A 112 -8.93 -15.14 -20.78
CA PHE A 112 -8.81 -15.08 -19.33
C PHE A 112 -10.10 -15.66 -18.78
N THR A 113 -10.07 -16.97 -18.54
CA THR A 113 -10.99 -17.59 -17.60
C THR A 113 -10.75 -16.88 -16.27
N PRO A 114 -11.82 -16.40 -15.60
CA PRO A 114 -11.70 -15.88 -14.26
C PRO A 114 -11.33 -17.07 -13.37
N ASN A 115 -10.04 -17.34 -13.20
CA ASN A 115 -9.56 -18.18 -12.11
C ASN A 115 -9.70 -17.35 -10.82
N ILE A 116 -10.95 -17.20 -10.40
CA ILE A 116 -11.33 -16.89 -9.04
C ILE A 116 -10.92 -18.14 -8.27
N THR A 117 -9.65 -18.20 -7.85
CA THR A 117 -9.40 -18.85 -6.58
C THR A 117 -9.93 -17.86 -5.55
N PRO A 118 -11.10 -18.10 -4.94
CA PRO A 118 -11.54 -17.24 -3.86
C PRO A 118 -10.43 -17.25 -2.80
N PRO A 119 -10.12 -16.11 -2.16
CA PRO A 119 -9.45 -16.18 -0.86
C PRO A 119 -10.25 -17.17 0.00
N PRO A 120 -9.61 -18.05 0.79
CA PRO A 120 -10.29 -19.14 1.48
C PRO A 120 -11.49 -18.58 2.23
N SER A 121 -12.67 -18.97 1.76
CA SER A 121 -13.94 -18.67 2.41
C SER A 121 -13.93 -19.49 3.70
N ILE A 122 -13.76 -18.82 4.83
CA ILE A 122 -13.98 -19.43 6.14
C ILE A 122 -15.48 -19.71 6.21
N GLN A 123 -15.89 -20.91 5.80
CA GLN A 123 -17.20 -21.43 6.18
C GLN A 123 -17.21 -21.55 7.71
N PRO A 124 -18.25 -21.05 8.40
CA PRO A 124 -18.47 -21.44 9.79
C PRO A 124 -18.65 -22.95 9.81
N GLU A 125 -17.73 -23.65 10.45
CA GLU A 125 -17.84 -25.08 10.72
C GLU A 125 -19.19 -25.34 11.42
N PRO A 126 -19.99 -26.34 10.99
CA PRO A 126 -21.20 -26.70 11.71
C PRO A 126 -20.82 -27.06 13.16
N PRO A 127 -21.59 -26.61 14.16
CA PRO A 127 -21.29 -26.93 15.55
C PRO A 127 -21.21 -28.45 15.71
N PRO A 128 -20.22 -28.96 16.46
CA PRO A 128 -20.07 -30.39 16.66
C PRO A 128 -21.36 -30.97 17.27
N PRO A 129 -21.75 -32.20 16.90
CA PRO A 129 -22.89 -32.85 17.51
C PRO A 129 -22.69 -32.94 19.04
N PRO A 130 -23.76 -32.79 19.83
CA PRO A 130 -23.66 -32.84 21.27
C PRO A 130 -23.01 -34.17 21.70
N PRO A 131 -22.03 -34.14 22.62
CA PRO A 131 -21.40 -35.36 23.11
C PRO A 131 -22.46 -36.27 23.74
N ALA A 132 -22.36 -37.57 23.44
CA ALA A 132 -23.21 -38.59 24.03
C ALA A 132 -23.18 -38.51 25.57
N PRO A 133 -24.26 -38.92 26.28
CA PRO A 133 -24.32 -38.83 27.74
C PRO A 133 -23.21 -39.68 28.36
N VAL A 134 -22.21 -39.02 28.95
CA VAL A 134 -21.15 -39.67 29.71
C VAL A 134 -21.77 -40.13 31.05
N PRO A 135 -21.54 -41.39 31.49
CA PRO A 135 -22.01 -41.84 32.79
C PRO A 135 -21.40 -41.01 33.93
N PRO A 136 -22.14 -40.83 35.05
CA PRO A 136 -21.79 -39.85 36.09
C PRO A 136 -20.48 -40.21 36.78
N PRO A 137 -19.54 -39.25 36.93
CA PRO A 137 -18.34 -39.46 37.72
C PRO A 137 -18.62 -39.36 39.22
N GLU A 138 -17.95 -40.24 39.95
CA GLU A 138 -17.92 -40.38 41.40
C GLU A 138 -17.63 -39.06 42.12
N VAL A 139 -18.44 -38.76 43.13
CA VAL A 139 -18.43 -37.52 43.92
C VAL A 139 -17.16 -37.44 44.77
N GLN A 140 -16.30 -36.46 44.50
CA GLN A 140 -15.29 -35.99 45.46
C GLN A 140 -15.62 -34.58 45.95
N PRO A 141 -15.37 -34.24 47.23
CA PRO A 141 -15.88 -33.02 47.84
C PRO A 141 -15.09 -31.77 47.44
N LEU A 142 -15.87 -30.71 47.25
CA LEU A 142 -15.52 -29.32 46.94
C LEU A 142 -14.49 -28.70 47.90
N PRO A 143 -13.57 -27.87 47.37
CA PRO A 143 -13.21 -26.63 48.07
C PRO A 143 -13.50 -25.38 47.24
N GLU A 144 -13.70 -24.30 47.98
CA GLU A 144 -14.40 -23.06 47.65
C GLU A 144 -13.88 -22.23 46.47
N SER A 145 -14.83 -21.54 45.85
CA SER A 145 -14.66 -20.48 44.85
C SER A 145 -14.04 -19.22 45.46
N PRO A 146 -13.24 -18.47 44.69
CA PRO A 146 -13.66 -17.10 44.44
C PRO A 146 -13.58 -16.68 42.96
N SER A 147 -14.73 -16.22 42.47
CA SER A 147 -14.95 -15.09 41.55
C SER A 147 -13.95 -14.84 40.40
N SER A 148 -14.41 -15.11 39.17
CA SER A 148 -13.88 -14.52 37.93
C SER A 148 -13.91 -12.98 37.95
N PRO A 149 -13.04 -12.36 37.15
CA PRO A 149 -13.60 -11.52 36.09
C PRO A 149 -13.07 -11.90 34.71
N SER A 150 -14.02 -11.89 33.77
CA SER A 150 -13.87 -12.03 32.33
C SER A 150 -12.76 -11.12 31.78
N ALA A 151 -11.67 -11.70 31.30
CA ALA A 151 -10.63 -10.99 30.57
C ALA A 151 -10.90 -11.14 29.07
N ASN A 152 -11.63 -10.17 28.52
CA ASN A 152 -11.66 -9.90 27.09
C ASN A 152 -10.23 -9.67 26.58
N PHE A 153 -9.71 -10.60 25.78
CA PHE A 153 -8.43 -10.43 25.09
C PHE A 153 -8.55 -9.32 24.04
N ASN A 154 -8.38 -8.08 24.48
CA ASN A 154 -8.06 -6.94 23.62
C ASN A 154 -6.60 -7.08 23.17
N LEU A 155 -6.40 -7.70 22.01
CA LEU A 155 -5.11 -7.81 21.34
C LEU A 155 -4.68 -6.48 20.66
N ILE A 156 -4.84 -5.36 21.36
CA ILE A 156 -4.27 -4.06 21.02
C ILE A 156 -3.19 -3.65 22.05
N LYS A 157 -2.97 -4.44 23.10
CA LYS A 157 -2.12 -4.04 24.25
C LYS A 157 -0.73 -4.69 24.33
N LEU A 158 -0.19 -5.19 23.22
CA LEU A 158 1.19 -5.72 23.15
C LEU A 158 2.06 -4.97 22.14
N LEU A 159 1.87 -3.65 22.03
CA LEU A 159 2.93 -2.77 21.54
C LEU A 159 3.82 -2.39 22.74
N PRO A 160 5.15 -2.46 22.65
CA PRO A 160 6.00 -1.80 23.62
C PRO A 160 5.69 -0.29 23.58
N GLU A 161 5.20 0.22 24.70
CA GLU A 161 5.01 1.64 24.96
C GLU A 161 6.38 2.30 25.10
N VAL A 162 7.05 2.51 23.97
CA VAL A 162 8.16 3.46 23.89
C VAL A 162 7.51 4.84 23.93
N PHE A 163 7.46 5.42 25.12
CA PHE A 163 7.12 6.83 25.34
C PHE A 163 7.81 7.72 24.30
N PRO A 164 7.09 8.42 23.42
CA PRO A 164 7.57 9.71 22.98
C PRO A 164 7.22 10.68 24.12
N GLY A 165 8.25 11.20 24.80
CA GLY A 165 8.12 12.45 25.54
C GLY A 165 7.50 13.54 24.66
N PRO A 166 7.10 14.69 25.24
CA PRO A 166 6.49 15.78 24.49
C PRO A 166 7.33 16.09 23.25
N ALA A 167 6.80 15.75 22.07
CA ALA A 167 7.49 15.95 20.82
C ALA A 167 7.86 17.42 20.70
N PRO A 168 9.13 17.78 20.45
CA PRO A 168 9.44 19.15 20.07
C PRO A 168 8.63 19.46 18.82
N LYS A 169 7.96 20.62 18.80
CA LYS A 169 7.25 21.14 17.63
C LYS A 169 8.27 21.26 16.50
N ILE A 170 8.34 20.24 15.64
CA ILE A 170 9.17 20.25 14.45
C ILE A 170 8.53 21.25 13.49
N SER A 171 9.12 22.44 13.51
CA SER A 171 9.26 23.43 12.45
C SER A 171 8.42 23.17 11.20
N SER A 172 7.55 24.12 10.91
CA SER A 172 6.95 24.33 9.59
C SER A 172 7.95 24.12 8.45
N PRO A 173 7.50 23.60 7.29
CA PRO A 173 8.36 23.50 6.11
C PRO A 173 8.92 24.89 5.78
N ILE A 174 10.25 24.97 5.67
CA ILE A 174 10.94 26.19 5.27
C ILE A 174 10.36 26.61 3.91
N PRO A 175 9.83 27.84 3.78
CA PRO A 175 9.23 28.27 2.53
C PRO A 175 10.29 28.22 1.42
N PRO A 176 9.94 27.79 0.20
CA PRO A 176 10.88 27.60 -0.90
C PRO A 176 11.73 28.86 -1.18
N VAL A 177 11.19 30.05 -0.90
CA VAL A 177 11.90 31.34 -0.98
C VAL A 177 13.20 31.36 -0.16
N PHE A 178 13.19 30.77 1.04
CA PHE A 178 14.36 30.79 1.92
C PHE A 178 15.48 29.86 1.41
N VAL A 179 15.12 28.76 0.75
CA VAL A 179 16.08 27.88 0.08
C VAL A 179 16.75 28.60 -1.09
N TYR A 180 15.99 29.37 -1.88
CA TYR A 180 16.56 30.18 -2.96
C TYR A 180 17.51 31.26 -2.44
N VAL A 181 17.18 31.95 -1.34
CA VAL A 181 18.07 32.95 -0.73
C VAL A 181 19.39 32.34 -0.29
N ILE A 182 19.35 31.16 0.36
CA ILE A 182 20.58 30.45 0.78
C ILE A 182 21.43 30.05 -0.42
N LEU A 183 20.83 29.49 -1.48
CA LEU A 183 21.56 29.11 -2.69
C LEU A 183 22.17 30.34 -3.41
N MET A 184 21.47 31.47 -3.40
CA MET A 184 21.95 32.74 -3.97
C MET A 184 23.17 33.28 -3.20
N LEU A 185 23.14 33.22 -1.86
CA LEU A 185 24.27 33.61 -1.02
C LEU A 185 25.49 32.70 -1.23
N ILE A 186 25.28 31.38 -1.31
CA ILE A 186 26.36 30.42 -1.59
C ILE A 186 26.99 30.72 -2.96
N PHE A 187 26.17 31.00 -3.98
CA PHE A 187 26.67 31.36 -5.31
C PHE A 187 27.48 32.68 -5.29
N ILE A 188 26.98 33.72 -4.61
CA ILE A 188 27.68 35.01 -4.49
C ILE A 188 29.03 34.82 -3.77
N LEU A 189 29.03 34.12 -2.63
CA LEU A 189 30.26 33.87 -1.87
C LEU A 189 31.26 33.03 -2.66
N SER A 190 30.78 32.05 -3.42
CA SER A 190 31.62 31.24 -4.29
C SER A 190 32.25 32.12 -5.37
N PHE A 191 31.47 32.99 -6.01
CA PHE A 191 31.96 33.93 -7.03
C PHE A 191 33.05 34.87 -6.48
N PHE A 192 32.86 35.44 -5.29
CA PHE A 192 33.88 36.27 -4.65
C PHE A 192 35.13 35.48 -4.27
N ALA A 193 34.98 34.27 -3.74
CA ALA A 193 36.12 33.41 -3.42
C ALA A 193 36.97 33.11 -4.66
N THR A 194 36.33 32.78 -5.80
CA THR A 194 37.06 32.57 -7.06
C THR A 194 37.71 33.86 -7.56
N TYR A 195 37.04 35.00 -7.44
CA TYR A 195 37.56 36.31 -7.85
C TYR A 195 38.82 36.70 -7.06
N PHE A 196 38.83 36.50 -5.74
CA PHE A 196 39.99 36.78 -4.89
C PHE A 196 41.15 35.79 -5.07
N LEU A 197 40.87 34.55 -5.48
CA LEU A 197 41.91 33.57 -5.80
C LEU A 197 42.58 33.80 -7.16
N LEU A 198 41.98 34.63 -8.02
CA LEU A 198 42.49 34.96 -9.36
C LEU A 198 43.28 36.28 -9.42
N GLN A 199 43.36 37.03 -8.32
CA GLN A 199 44.22 38.23 -8.18
C GLN A 199 45.46 37.91 -7.35
#